data_AF-A0A7K9RKG8-F1
#
_entry.id   AF-A0A7K9RKG8-F1
#
_cell.length_a   1.000
_cell.length_b   1.000
_cell.length_c   1.000
_cell.angle_alpha   90.00
_cell.angle_beta   90.00
_cell.angle_gamma   90.00
#
_symmetry.space_group_name_H-M   'P 1'
#
loop_
_entity.id
_entity.type
_entity.pdbx_description
1 polymer ?
#
loop_
_entity_poly.entity_id
_entity_poly.type
_entity_poly.pdbx_seq_one_letter_code
_entity_poly.pdbx_strand_id
1 'polypeptide(L)' 'PLLKETDATTKCMNDNNYNKDLCTDYFLKYKNCRTFWHKIMMQRKRSGVKPEMPSAEERKKILESMG' A
#
# COMPACT_ATOMS: atom_id res chain seq x y z
N PRO A 1 -5.78 1.14 3.33
CA PRO A 1 -4.94 0.14 2.65
C PRO A 1 -3.42 0.46 2.61
N LEU A 2 -2.88 1.31 3.49
CA LEU A 2 -1.42 1.35 3.74
C LEU A 2 -1.15 1.15 5.23
N LEU A 3 -2.03 1.66 6.09
CA LEU A 3 -1.98 1.47 7.53
C LEU A 3 -2.01 -0.01 7.94
N LYS A 4 -2.78 -0.87 7.23
CA LYS A 4 -2.90 -2.29 7.59
C LYS A 4 -1.62 -3.07 7.30
N GLU A 5 -0.98 -2.77 6.17
CA GLU A 5 0.27 -3.39 5.73
C GLU A 5 1.46 -2.89 6.56
N THR A 6 1.47 -1.61 6.95
CA THR A 6 2.44 -1.04 7.89
C THR A 6 2.30 -1.66 9.28
N ASP A 7 1.07 -1.78 9.79
CA ASP A 7 0.79 -2.41 11.09
C ASP A 7 1.24 -3.87 11.11
N ALA A 8 0.89 -4.65 10.08
CA ALA A 8 1.28 -6.04 9.96
C ALA A 8 2.81 -6.23 9.88
N THR A 9 3.51 -5.35 9.15
CA THR A 9 4.98 -5.37 9.09
C THR A 9 5.60 -5.05 10.45
N THR A 10 5.07 -4.04 11.15
CA THR A 10 5.55 -3.62 12.48
C THR A 10 5.33 -4.71 13.51
N LYS A 11 4.14 -5.33 13.50
CA LYS A 11 3.80 -6.44 14.37
C LYS A 11 4.74 -7.63 14.14
N CYS A 12 4.94 -8.04 12.88
CA CYS A 12 5.86 -9.14 12.57
C CYS A 12 7.28 -8.85 13.09
N MET A 13 7.78 -7.63 12.91
CA MET A 13 9.10 -7.24 13.43
C MET A 13 9.18 -7.35 14.95
N ASN A 14 8.16 -6.88 15.68
CA ASN A 14 8.12 -6.99 17.14
C ASN A 14 8.08 -8.45 17.61
N ASP A 15 7.26 -9.29 16.96
CA ASP A 15 7.08 -10.70 17.33
C ASP A 15 8.33 -11.55 17.03
N ASN A 16 9.16 -11.13 16.07
CA ASN A 16 10.31 -11.88 15.58
C ASN A 16 11.66 -11.27 15.98
N ASN A 17 11.72 -10.50 17.08
CA ASN A 17 12.95 -9.85 17.56
C ASN A 17 13.67 -9.03 16.47
N TYR A 18 12.89 -8.35 15.61
CA TYR A 18 13.36 -7.55 14.49
C TYR A 18 14.12 -8.33 13.40
N ASN A 19 13.95 -9.65 13.35
CA ASN A 19 14.46 -10.46 12.26
C ASN A 19 13.62 -10.22 10.98
N LYS A 20 14.19 -9.47 10.04
CA LYS A 20 13.51 -9.07 8.80
C LYS A 20 13.22 -10.25 7.87
N ASP A 21 14.05 -11.28 7.89
CA ASP A 21 13.94 -12.41 6.97
C ASP A 21 12.63 -13.18 7.20
N LEU A 22 12.22 -13.30 8.47
CA LEU A 22 10.95 -13.90 8.89
C LEU A 22 9.72 -13.07 8.50
N CYS A 23 9.92 -11.80 8.13
CA CYS A 23 8.86 -10.87 7.77
C CYS A 23 8.85 -10.48 6.29
N THR A 24 9.63 -11.16 5.45
CA THR A 24 9.83 -10.83 4.03
C THR A 24 8.51 -10.68 3.26
N ASP A 25 7.53 -11.55 3.52
CA ASP A 25 6.21 -11.49 2.87
C ASP A 25 5.43 -10.22 3.23
N TYR A 26 5.54 -9.74 4.46
CA TYR A 26 4.90 -8.50 4.90
C TYR A 26 5.52 -7.29 4.20
N PHE A 27 6.85 -7.27 4.10
CA PHE A 27 7.58 -6.25 3.35
C PHE A 27 7.22 -6.27 1.86
N LEU A 28 7.10 -7.46 1.25
CA LEU A 28 6.72 -7.60 -0.14
C LEU A 28 5.30 -7.07 -0.38
N LYS A 29 4.34 -7.42 0.47
CA LYS A 29 2.97 -6.89 0.42
C LYS A 29 2.93 -5.37 0.56
N TYR A 30 3.66 -4.82 1.52
CA TYR A 30 3.78 -3.37 1.70
C TYR A 30 4.37 -2.69 0.46
N LYS A 31 5.47 -3.23 -0.08
CA LYS A 31 6.12 -2.70 -1.30
C LYS A 31 5.18 -2.73 -2.49
N ASN A 32 4.48 -3.84 -2.71
CA ASN A 32 3.51 -3.99 -3.79
C ASN A 32 2.37 -2.97 -3.67
N CYS A 33 1.83 -2.79 -2.47
CA CYS A 33 0.80 -1.79 -2.21
C CYS A 33 1.30 -0.37 -2.52
N ARG A 34 2.50 -0.01 -2.06
CA ARG A 34 3.11 1.31 -2.34
C ARG A 34 3.32 1.52 -3.83
N THR A 35 3.86 0.53 -4.54
CA THR A 35 4.08 0.61 -6.00
C THR A 35 2.77 0.75 -6.76
N PHE A 36 1.73 0.02 -6.36
CA PHE A 36 0.40 0.11 -6.96
C PHE A 36 -0.18 1.52 -6.86
N TRP A 37 -0.24 2.08 -5.63
CA TRP A 37 -0.78 3.43 -5.43
C TRP A 37 0.08 4.52 -6.07
N HIS A 38 1.40 4.32 -6.12
CA HIS A 38 2.30 5.24 -6.83
C HIS A 38 1.99 5.31 -8.33
N LYS A 39 1.70 4.18 -8.97
CA LYS A 39 1.31 4.16 -10.40
C LYS A 39 0.01 4.94 -10.63
N ILE A 40 -0.99 4.75 -9.78
CA ILE A 40 -2.26 5.50 -9.85
C ILE A 40 -2.02 6.99 -9.63
N MET A 41 -1.20 7.35 -8.64
CA MET A 41 -0.84 8.74 -8.36
C MET A 41 -0.16 9.39 -9.57
N MET A 42 0.77 8.70 -10.22
CA MET A 42 1.42 9.17 -11.45
C MET A 42 0.44 9.35 -12.61
N GLN A 43 -0.52 8.42 -12.77
CA GLN A 43 -1.57 8.58 -13.78
C GLN A 43 -2.46 9.77 -13.50
N ARG A 44 -2.94 9.94 -12.26
CA ARG A 44 -3.76 11.09 -11.85
C ARG A 44 -3.04 12.41 -12.05
N LYS A 45 -1.74 12.46 -11.71
CA LYS A 45 -0.88 13.62 -11.96
C LYS A 45 -0.82 13.99 -13.44
N ARG A 46 -0.59 13.01 -14.32
CA ARG A 46 -0.55 13.22 -15.78
C ARG A 46 -1.89 13.68 -16.34
N SER A 47 -3.00 13.23 -15.75
CA SER A 47 -4.35 13.65 -16.12
C SER A 47 -4.80 14.96 -15.46
N GLY A 48 -3.94 15.63 -14.69
CA GLY A 48 -4.27 16.88 -14.00
C GLY A 48 -5.26 16.75 -12.84
N VAL A 49 -5.52 15.53 -12.35
CA VAL A 49 -6.49 15.26 -11.28
C VAL A 49 -5.85 15.55 -9.92
N LYS A 50 -6.49 16.41 -9.12
CA LYS A 50 -6.09 16.73 -7.74
C LYS A 50 -7.20 16.34 -6.75
N PRO A 51 -6.85 15.78 -5.58
CA PRO A 51 -5.50 15.39 -5.16
C PRO A 51 -4.94 14.20 -5.98
N GLU A 52 -3.61 14.21 -6.18
CA GLU A 52 -2.90 13.15 -6.90
C GLU A 52 -3.07 11.79 -6.20
N MET A 53 -3.06 11.81 -4.86
CA MET A 53 -3.35 10.63 -4.04
C MET A 53 -4.87 10.42 -3.91
N PRO A 54 -5.39 9.22 -4.23
CA PRO A 54 -6.82 8.92 -4.10
C PRO A 54 -7.29 8.96 -2.64
N SER A 55 -8.52 9.44 -2.43
CA SER A 55 -9.24 9.42 -1.15
C SER A 55 -9.59 7.99 -0.73
N ALA A 56 -9.99 7.79 0.53
CA ALA A 56 -10.36 6.45 1.02
C ALA A 56 -11.50 5.81 0.19
N GLU A 57 -12.49 6.61 -0.23
CA GLU A 57 -13.61 6.16 -1.06
C GLU A 57 -13.16 5.80 -2.48
N GLU A 58 -12.32 6.63 -3.11
CA GLU A 58 -11.76 6.34 -4.42
C GLU A 58 -10.92 5.05 -4.39
N ARG A 59 -10.15 4.86 -3.32
CA ARG A 59 -9.38 3.61 -3.13
C ARG A 59 -10.28 2.40 -3.05
N LYS A 60 -11.43 2.49 -2.36
CA LYS A 60 -12.41 1.40 -2.27
C LYS A 60 -12.95 1.05 -3.66
N LYS A 61 -13.40 2.05 -4.42
CA LYS A 61 -13.93 1.88 -5.78
C LYS A 61 -12.90 1.26 -6.73
N ILE A 62 -11.65 1.74 -6.70
CA ILE A 62 -10.56 1.20 -7.52
C ILE A 62 -10.30 -0.28 -7.17
N LEU A 63 -10.29 -0.63 -5.87
CA LEU A 63 -10.12 -2.02 -5.42
C LEU A 63 -11.30 -2.91 -5.82
N GLU A 64 -12.54 -2.41 -5.70
CA GLU A 64 -13.76 -3.12 -6.11
C GLU A 64 -13.82 -3.35 -7.63
N SER A 65 -13.23 -2.45 -8.43
CA SER A 65 -13.19 -2.56 -9.89
C SER A 65 -12.12 -3.52 -10.41
N MET A 66 -11.25 -4.05 -9.54
CA MET A 66 -10.22 -5.02 -9.89
C MET A 66 -10.64 -6.48 -9.61
N GLY A 67 -11.86 -6.68 -9.08
CA GLY A 67 -12.45 -7.98 -8.74
C GLY A 67 -13.30 -8.56 -9.86
#